data_AF-X1GNV0-F1
#
_entry.id   AF-X1GNV0-F1
#
_cell.length_a   1.000
_cell.length_b   1.000
_cell.length_c   1.000
_cell.angle_alpha   90.00
_cell.angle_beta   90.00
_cell.angle_gamma   90.00
#
_symmetry.space_group_name_H-M   'P 1'
#
loop_
_entity.id
_entity.type
_entity.pdbx_description
1 polymer ?
#
loop_
_entity_poly.entity_id
_entity_poly.type
_entity_poly.pdbx_seq_one_letter_code
_entity_poly.pdbx_strand_id
1 'polypeptide(L)' 'MPRIEEMYAFVAEDSGPDDEGIVGMSIGAVMLPLVGADMARVESLRPIARSIGEQTGKKIKLLHFTQREDLGDV' A
#
# COMPACT_ATOMS: atom_id res chain seq x y z
N MET A 1 -18.73 3.12 7.48
CA MET A 1 -17.76 2.59 6.50
C MET A 1 -18.26 1.23 6.07
N PRO A 2 -18.35 0.93 4.77
CA PRO A 2 -18.81 -0.37 4.28
C PRO A 2 -17.79 -1.47 4.58
N ARG A 3 -18.20 -2.74 4.43
CA ARG A 3 -17.30 -3.89 4.47
C ARG A 3 -16.26 -3.77 3.35
N ILE A 4 -15.01 -4.10 3.65
CA ILE A 4 -13.92 -4.13 2.68
C ILE A 4 -14.08 -5.38 1.81
N GLU A 5 -14.31 -5.21 0.51
CA GLU A 5 -14.38 -6.32 -0.45
C GLU A 5 -13.13 -6.40 -1.34
N GLU A 6 -12.38 -5.30 -1.45
CA GLU A 6 -11.15 -5.19 -2.21
C GLU A 6 -10.15 -4.32 -1.46
N MET A 7 -8.87 -4.48 -1.80
CA MET A 7 -7.79 -3.71 -1.19
C MET A 7 -6.78 -3.29 -2.24
N TYR A 8 -6.22 -2.11 -2.04
CA TYR A 8 -5.14 -1.56 -2.83
C TYR A 8 -3.92 -1.36 -1.94
N ALA A 9 -2.75 -1.75 -2.41
CA ALA A 9 -1.50 -1.57 -1.67
C ALA A 9 -0.44 -0.93 -2.56
N PHE A 10 0.26 0.07 -2.01
CA PHE A 10 1.47 0.58 -2.63
C PHE A 10 2.64 -0.31 -2.22
N VAL A 11 3.38 -0.81 -3.21
CA VAL A 11 4.42 -1.82 -3.03
C VAL A 11 5.71 -1.34 -3.69
N ALA A 12 6.84 -1.48 -2.99
CA ALA A 12 8.17 -1.24 -3.54
C ALA A 12 8.81 -2.57 -3.96
N GLU A 13 9.46 -2.60 -5.13
CA GLU A 13 10.45 -3.64 -5.45
C GLU A 13 11.73 -3.39 -4.63
N ASP A 14 12.33 -4.44 -4.07
CA ASP A 14 13.59 -4.36 -3.34
C ASP A 14 14.74 -5.00 -4.13
N SER A 15 15.01 -6.30 -3.94
CA SER A 15 16.14 -6.98 -4.59
C SER A 15 15.83 -7.57 -5.98
N GLY A 16 14.59 -7.46 -6.46
CA GLY A 16 14.12 -8.03 -7.72
C GLY A 16 12.59 -8.08 -7.84
N PRO A 17 12.05 -8.62 -8.95
CA PRO A 17 10.60 -8.66 -9.19
C PRO A 17 9.84 -9.59 -8.22
N ASP A 18 10.53 -10.53 -7.59
CA ASP A 18 9.96 -11.48 -6.62
C ASP A 18 10.16 -11.03 -5.16
N ASP A 19 10.74 -9.84 -4.94
CA ASP A 19 11.04 -9.28 -3.61
C ASP A 19 10.32 -7.93 -3.46
N GLU A 20 9.15 -7.97 -2.83
CA GLU A 20 8.20 -6.87 -2.73
C GLU A 20 7.81 -6.57 -1.28
N GLY A 21 7.69 -5.29 -0.93
CA GLY A 21 7.28 -4.84 0.40
C GLY A 21 6.23 -3.73 0.36
N ILE A 22 5.29 -3.74 1.31
CA ILE A 22 4.29 -2.68 1.46
C ILE A 22 4.97 -1.38 1.87
N VAL A 23 4.74 -0.31 1.12
CA VAL A 23 5.26 1.02 1.42
C VAL A 23 4.58 1.56 2.68
N GLY A 24 5.37 2.06 3.62
CA GLY A 24 4.90 2.73 4.82
C GLY A 24 5.28 4.21 4.86
N MET A 25 4.48 5.02 5.55
CA MET A 25 4.84 6.38 5.95
C MET A 25 4.91 6.49 7.47
N SER A 26 5.84 7.30 7.96
CA SER A 26 5.93 7.62 9.39
C SER A 26 5.07 8.85 9.71
N ILE A 27 4.24 8.77 10.73
CA ILE A 27 3.56 9.91 11.35
C ILE A 27 3.94 9.94 12.82
N GLY A 28 4.89 10.81 13.19
CA GLY A 28 5.49 10.79 14.52
C GLY A 28 6.19 9.47 14.78
N ALA A 29 5.77 8.76 15.84
CA ALA A 29 6.30 7.44 16.20
C ALA A 29 5.55 6.26 15.55
N VAL A 30 4.51 6.53 14.74
CA VAL A 30 3.66 5.48 14.14
C VAL A 30 4.07 5.25 12.70
N MET A 31 4.24 3.99 12.31
CA MET A 31 4.35 3.57 10.92
C MET A 31 2.98 3.16 10.39
N LEU A 32 2.53 3.82 9.32
CA LEU A 32 1.28 3.50 8.67
C LEU A 32 1.55 2.90 7.28
N PRO A 33 1.02 1.71 6.97
CA PRO A 33 1.09 1.18 5.62
C PRO A 33 0.23 2.02 4.68
N LEU A 34 0.70 2.20 3.45
CA LEU A 34 -0.06 2.84 2.39
C LEU A 34 -0.97 1.80 1.73
N VAL A 35 -2.13 1.59 2.36
CA VAL A 35 -3.21 0.73 1.86
C VAL A 35 -4.52 1.49 1.81
N GLY A 36 -5.41 1.09 0.89
CA GLY A 36 -6.74 1.66 0.74
C GLY A 36 -7.77 0.58 0.42
N ALA A 37 -9.01 0.78 0.87
CA ALA A 37 -10.16 -0.05 0.52
C ALA A 37 -11.12 0.66 -0.46
N ASP A 38 -10.77 1.88 -0.89
CA ASP A 38 -11.54 2.68 -1.82
C ASP A 38 -10.59 3.57 -2.64
N MET A 39 -10.98 3.87 -3.88
CA MET A 39 -10.13 4.64 -4.79
C MET A 39 -9.93 6.09 -4.35
N ALA A 40 -10.86 6.72 -3.64
CA ALA A 40 -10.67 8.10 -3.18
C ALA A 40 -9.51 8.19 -2.17
N ARG A 41 -9.41 7.21 -1.26
CA ARG A 41 -8.25 7.07 -0.38
C ARG A 41 -6.99 6.78 -1.15
N VAL A 42 -7.01 5.83 -2.09
CA VAL A 42 -5.83 5.48 -2.90
C VAL A 42 -5.28 6.69 -3.64
N GLU A 43 -6.15 7.48 -4.30
CA GLU A 43 -5.75 8.71 -4.99
C GLU A 43 -5.09 9.71 -4.04
N SER A 44 -5.61 9.86 -2.82
CA SER A 44 -5.00 10.75 -1.81
C SER A 44 -3.60 10.31 -1.34
N LEU A 45 -3.31 9.00 -1.43
CA LEU A 45 -2.01 8.44 -1.05
C LEU A 45 -1.00 8.43 -2.21
N ARG A 46 -1.44 8.54 -3.47
CA ARG A 46 -0.53 8.50 -4.64
C ARG A 46 0.60 9.54 -4.59
N PRO A 47 0.37 10.81 -4.21
CA PRO A 47 1.47 11.79 -4.13
C PRO A 47 2.52 11.41 -3.08
N ILE A 48 2.08 10.83 -1.96
CA ILE A 48 2.96 10.38 -0.87
C ILE A 48 3.81 9.19 -1.35
N ALA A 49 3.17 8.17 -1.92
CA ALA A 49 3.87 7.02 -2.50
C ALA A 49 4.88 7.42 -3.58
N ARG A 50 4.52 8.38 -4.44
CA ARG A 50 5.43 8.93 -5.45
C ARG A 50 6.65 9.58 -4.80
N SER A 51 6.44 10.46 -3.82
CA SER A 51 7.53 11.14 -3.12
C SER A 51 8.45 10.15 -2.40
N ILE A 52 7.91 9.09 -1.80
CA ILE A 52 8.71 8.02 -1.19
C ILE A 52 9.58 7.33 -2.25
N GLY A 53 8.99 6.94 -3.38
CA GLY A 53 9.75 6.33 -4.48
C GLY A 53 10.89 7.21 -5.00
N GLU A 54 10.66 8.53 -5.11
CA GLU A 54 11.69 9.51 -5.47
C GLU A 54 12.80 9.60 -4.42
N GLN A 55 12.45 9.65 -3.13
CA GLN A 55 13.41 9.76 -2.03
C GLN A 55 14.26 8.49 -1.85
N THR A 56 13.69 7.31 -2.08
CA THR A 56 14.38 6.03 -1.88
C THR A 56 15.00 5.48 -3.17
N GLY A 57 14.71 6.10 -4.32
CA GLY A 57 15.07 5.56 -5.64
C GLY A 57 14.38 4.25 -5.98
N LYS A 58 13.32 3.88 -5.25
CA LYS A 58 12.61 2.60 -5.45
C LYS A 58 11.42 2.79 -6.39
N LYS A 59 11.20 1.80 -7.24
CA LYS A 59 10.02 1.75 -8.09
C LYS A 59 8.81 1.34 -7.25
N ILE A 60 7.81 2.20 -7.18
CA ILE A 60 6.57 1.94 -6.45
C ILE A 60 5.46 1.53 -7.43
N LYS A 61 4.79 0.41 -7.14
CA LYS A 61 3.61 -0.09 -7.84
C LYS A 61 2.37 0.10 -6.98
N LEU A 62 1.20 0.12 -7.63
CA LEU A 62 -0.09 0.00 -6.96
C LEU A 62 -0.68 -1.36 -7.36
N LEU A 63 -0.90 -2.22 -6.38
CA LEU A 63 -1.55 -3.52 -6.57
C LEU A 63 -3.02 -3.42 -6.17
N HIS A 64 -3.87 -4.20 -6.86
CA HIS A 64 -5.30 -4.32 -6.58
C HIS A 64 -5.60 -5.79 -6.27
N PHE A 65 -6.02 -6.04 -5.03
CA PHE A 65 -6.44 -7.34 -4.53
C PHE A 65 -7.96 -7.37 -4.48
N THR A 66 -8.56 -8.23 -5.29
CA THR A 66 -10.02 -8.36 -5.46
C THR A 66 -10.61 -9.57 -4.75
N GLN A 67 -9.78 -10.53 -4.35
CA GLN A 67 -10.22 -11.73 -3.66
C GLN A 67 -10.11 -11.53 -2.15
N ARG A 68 -11.26 -11.48 -1.49
CA ARG A 68 -11.36 -11.55 -0.04
C ARG A 68 -11.50 -13.00 0.41
N GLU A 69 -10.69 -13.40 1.37
CA GLU A 69 -10.83 -14.65 2.11
C GLU A 69 -10.80 -14.34 3.61
N ASP A 70 -11.80 -14.83 4.35
CA ASP A 70 -11.88 -14.67 5.80
C ASP A 70 -11.20 -15.90 6.44
N LEU A 71 -10.03 -15.71 7.06
CA LEU A 71 -9.22 -16.80 7.64
C LEU A 71 -9.56 -17.13 9.11
N GLY A 72 -10.48 -16.39 9.73
CA GLY A 72 -10.87 -16.50 11.14
C GLY A 72 -10.62 -15.21 11.93
N ASP A 73 -10.93 -15.25 13.23
CA ASP A 73 -10.73 -14.14 14.17
C ASP A 73 -9.30 -14.17 14.76
N VAL A 74 -8.72 -12.99 15.05
CA VAL A 74 -7.36 -12.81 15.61
C VAL A 74 -7.36 -12.15 16.98
#